data_AF-A0A9P0FQ45-F1
#
_entry.id   AF-A0A9P0FQ45-F1
#
_cell.length_a   1.000
_cell.length_b   1.000
_cell.length_c   1.000
_cell.angle_alpha   90.00
_cell.angle_beta   90.00
_cell.angle_gamma   90.00
#
_symmetry.space_group_name_H-M   'P 1'
#
loop_
_entity.id
_entity.type
_entity.pdbx_description
1 polymer ?
#
loop_
_entity_poly.entity_id
_entity_poly.type
_entity_poly.pdbx_seq_one_letter_code
_entity_poly.pdbx_strand_id
1 'polypeptide(L)'
;MESRFYYFPGQTPENTKISDRSHALHLSQDSWKQITGHLDRNRLIQEAIDKNEAHKKALKDGSDAMTKTWENSVENIRKRKEEERLEKIRLLEENKFKGFYKLRVEQEEKRQRILNEVNQQIFTRSGYARQVNFALLSCEVLKEQSIQKEHLKQLREQDEKQIWEEKETIMKGVEDEKKEKAEEAKKLLEKNKAFSVELKKIIDQKQFKQEKDKLEKIKREAKDNIEAAKQIKEIEEIYEEEKRKKQLKIKEEVRKDKEQKQLAEFKRNKEASELDDVIQIYKDAKFKIDCYKKMKEKELQDLLKDRSKLAVQDMINRNNNREKTYQEICEEIDLPDMQAIENEQRRQLDAKIKQDIIEDRKVFLAEEEIKKLKEQEIKKWEILNRFKTDEVTKEYVENYGKKEKEMVLLYRKALLEQMEENKEKIRQEKEEECLHDFAEDDAKFLKYANETLEIAKKKCLPTKPIEQVIKQYKKENFLLDTDQTNTCHKNDAKKTQKKNRKPCKCCRPKKE
;
A
#
# COMPACT_ATOMS: atom_id res chain seq x y z
N MET A 1 85.47 -73.36 -90.71
CA MET A 1 85.32 -74.82 -90.83
C MET A 1 86.66 -75.44 -90.49
N GLU A 2 86.67 -76.52 -89.70
CA GLU A 2 87.84 -77.37 -89.56
C GLU A 2 87.51 -78.77 -90.09
N SER A 3 88.43 -79.36 -90.85
CA SER A 3 88.40 -80.77 -91.21
C SER A 3 89.32 -81.53 -90.25
N ARG A 4 88.79 -82.51 -89.53
CA ARG A 4 89.58 -83.43 -88.69
C ARG A 4 89.30 -84.87 -89.08
N PHE A 5 90.21 -85.79 -88.76
CA PHE A 5 89.92 -87.22 -88.86
C PHE A 5 88.91 -87.61 -87.78
N TYR A 6 87.87 -88.34 -88.19
CA TYR A 6 86.92 -88.97 -87.30
C TYR A 6 87.40 -90.39 -86.99
N TYR A 7 87.47 -90.73 -85.71
CA TYR A 7 87.85 -92.04 -85.20
C TYR A 7 86.64 -92.64 -84.48
N PHE A 8 86.34 -93.91 -84.74
CA PHE A 8 85.31 -94.63 -83.99
C PHE A 8 85.79 -94.93 -82.55
N PRO A 9 84.90 -95.11 -81.56
CA PRO A 9 85.30 -95.40 -80.19
C PRO A 9 86.27 -96.58 -80.09
N GLY A 10 87.41 -96.38 -79.42
CA GLY A 10 88.49 -97.36 -79.30
C GLY A 10 89.56 -97.30 -80.40
N GLN A 11 89.35 -96.53 -81.47
CA GLN A 11 90.38 -96.26 -82.47
C GLN A 11 91.28 -95.09 -82.03
N THR A 12 92.60 -95.26 -82.14
CA THR A 12 93.60 -94.19 -81.96
C THR A 12 94.38 -93.98 -83.26
N PRO A 13 95.09 -92.85 -83.44
CA PRO A 13 95.95 -92.63 -84.61
C PRO A 13 97.06 -93.66 -84.73
N GLU A 14 97.53 -94.22 -83.62
CA GLU A 14 98.60 -95.24 -83.59
C GLU A 14 98.09 -96.61 -84.05
N ASN A 15 96.83 -96.95 -83.74
CA ASN A 15 96.21 -98.24 -84.02
C ASN A 15 95.33 -98.23 -85.30
N THR A 16 95.37 -97.18 -86.12
CA THR A 16 94.62 -97.08 -87.38
C THR A 16 95.48 -96.56 -88.53
N LYS A 17 95.49 -97.30 -89.64
CA LYS A 17 96.16 -96.90 -90.89
C LYS A 17 95.49 -95.64 -91.44
N ILE A 18 96.28 -94.78 -92.10
CA ILE A 18 95.81 -93.49 -92.62
C ILE A 18 94.70 -93.66 -93.68
N SER A 19 94.71 -94.77 -94.43
CA SER A 19 93.67 -95.15 -95.40
C SER A 19 92.27 -95.30 -94.80
N ASP A 20 92.19 -95.66 -93.51
CA ASP A 20 90.95 -96.14 -92.89
C ASP A 20 90.28 -95.03 -92.05
N ARG A 21 90.86 -93.82 -92.04
CA ARG A 21 90.42 -92.67 -91.25
C ARG A 21 89.48 -91.79 -92.07
N SER A 22 88.20 -91.74 -91.71
CA SER A 22 87.24 -90.84 -92.35
C SER A 22 87.48 -89.38 -91.96
N HIS A 23 87.05 -88.44 -92.81
CA HIS A 23 87.08 -87.01 -92.52
C HIS A 23 85.71 -86.51 -92.03
N ALA A 24 85.71 -85.65 -91.02
CA ALA A 24 84.54 -84.89 -90.57
C ALA A 24 84.78 -83.38 -90.70
N LEU A 25 83.74 -82.65 -91.11
CA LEU A 25 83.74 -81.19 -91.28
C LEU A 25 82.91 -80.55 -90.16
N HIS A 26 83.51 -79.69 -89.35
CA HIS A 26 82.81 -79.00 -88.26
C HIS A 26 82.39 -77.57 -88.64
N LEU A 27 81.13 -77.25 -88.34
CA LEU A 27 80.46 -75.95 -88.54
C LEU A 27 80.04 -75.36 -87.17
N SER A 28 79.94 -74.04 -87.08
CA SER A 28 79.37 -73.39 -85.88
C SER A 28 77.85 -73.34 -85.98
N GLN A 29 77.16 -73.42 -84.84
CA GLN A 29 75.70 -73.51 -84.81
C GLN A 29 75.03 -72.27 -85.42
N ASP A 30 75.63 -71.08 -85.33
CA ASP A 30 75.08 -69.86 -85.91
C ASP A 30 75.32 -69.75 -87.42
N SER A 31 76.46 -70.26 -87.93
CA SER A 31 76.64 -70.43 -89.37
C SER A 31 75.64 -71.41 -89.97
N TRP A 32 75.31 -72.48 -89.22
CA TRP A 32 74.24 -73.40 -89.59
C TRP A 32 72.86 -72.72 -89.58
N LYS A 33 72.50 -71.97 -88.52
CA LYS A 33 71.23 -71.20 -88.45
C LYS A 33 71.09 -70.18 -89.58
N GLN A 34 72.17 -69.52 -90.00
CA GLN A 34 72.11 -68.59 -91.14
C GLN A 34 71.85 -69.32 -92.47
N ILE A 35 72.42 -70.52 -92.65
CA ILE A 35 72.15 -71.36 -93.82
C ILE A 35 70.73 -71.93 -93.78
N THR A 36 70.25 -72.44 -92.65
CA THR A 36 68.94 -73.12 -92.57
C THR A 36 67.75 -72.22 -92.23
N GLY A 37 67.97 -70.99 -91.75
CA GLY A 37 66.90 -70.13 -91.20
C GLY A 37 65.80 -69.73 -92.19
N HIS A 38 66.07 -69.82 -93.50
CA HIS A 38 65.07 -69.62 -94.55
C HIS A 38 64.15 -70.84 -94.79
N LEU A 39 64.47 -72.00 -94.19
CA LEU A 39 63.69 -73.24 -94.26
C LEU A 39 62.60 -73.29 -93.17
N ASP A 40 62.73 -72.51 -92.09
CA ASP A 40 61.78 -72.42 -90.97
C ASP A 40 60.50 -71.63 -91.34
N ARG A 41 59.79 -72.12 -92.36
CA ARG A 41 58.57 -71.51 -92.92
C ARG A 41 57.52 -71.17 -91.87
N ASN A 42 57.36 -72.01 -90.84
CA ASN A 42 56.39 -71.79 -89.76
C ASN A 42 56.70 -70.53 -88.94
N ARG A 43 57.98 -70.24 -88.69
CA ARG A 43 58.42 -69.03 -88.00
C ARG A 43 58.12 -67.78 -88.82
N LEU A 44 58.40 -67.82 -90.12
CA LEU A 44 58.11 -66.70 -91.03
C LEU A 44 56.61 -66.41 -91.15
N ILE A 45 55.77 -67.45 -91.09
CA ILE A 45 54.31 -67.30 -91.02
C ILE A 45 53.88 -66.64 -89.70
N GLN A 46 54.40 -67.09 -88.56
CA GLN A 46 54.06 -66.50 -87.26
C GLN A 46 54.49 -65.02 -87.18
N GLU A 47 55.73 -64.70 -87.57
CA GLU A 47 56.22 -63.32 -87.60
C GLU A 47 55.43 -62.42 -88.56
N ALA A 48 54.71 -62.98 -89.55
CA ALA A 48 53.79 -62.23 -90.41
C ALA A 48 52.39 -62.07 -89.80
N ILE A 49 51.91 -63.06 -89.04
CA ILE A 49 50.65 -62.96 -88.26
C ILE A 49 50.80 -61.89 -87.17
N ASP A 50 51.87 -61.94 -86.39
CA ASP A 50 52.13 -61.03 -85.27
C ASP A 50 52.21 -59.56 -85.73
N LYS A 51 52.87 -59.30 -86.88
CA LYS A 51 52.93 -57.97 -87.52
C LYS A 51 51.55 -57.48 -87.96
N ASN A 52 50.72 -58.36 -88.54
CA ASN A 52 49.35 -58.02 -88.94
C ASN A 52 48.44 -57.76 -87.74
N GLU A 53 48.60 -58.49 -86.63
CA GLU A 53 47.89 -58.20 -85.39
C GLU A 53 48.32 -56.88 -84.76
N ALA A 54 49.62 -56.60 -84.68
CA ALA A 54 50.15 -55.34 -84.15
C ALA A 54 49.62 -54.14 -84.96
N HIS A 55 49.59 -54.25 -86.29
CA HIS A 55 49.01 -53.23 -87.17
C HIS A 55 47.50 -53.02 -86.93
N LYS A 56 46.73 -54.12 -86.80
CA LYS A 56 45.28 -54.03 -86.48
C LYS A 56 45.02 -53.41 -85.10
N LYS A 57 45.86 -53.73 -84.10
CA LYS A 57 45.79 -53.15 -82.74
C LYS A 57 46.07 -51.64 -82.81
N ALA A 58 47.17 -51.23 -83.43
CA ALA A 58 47.51 -49.82 -83.62
C ALA A 58 46.43 -49.00 -84.35
N LEU A 59 45.79 -49.56 -85.39
CA LEU A 59 44.66 -48.91 -86.08
C LEU A 59 43.43 -48.78 -85.17
N LYS A 60 43.12 -49.81 -84.36
CA LYS A 60 42.04 -49.75 -83.37
C LYS A 60 42.33 -48.71 -82.30
N ASP A 61 43.54 -48.71 -81.73
CA ASP A 61 43.95 -47.77 -80.68
C ASP A 61 43.94 -46.32 -81.19
N GLY A 62 44.31 -46.08 -82.46
CA GLY A 62 44.17 -44.79 -83.12
C GLY A 62 42.70 -44.35 -83.31
N SER A 63 41.83 -45.26 -83.75
CA SER A 63 40.38 -45.01 -83.85
C SER A 63 39.75 -44.73 -82.48
N ASP A 64 40.13 -45.49 -81.46
CA ASP A 64 39.67 -45.36 -80.08
C ASP A 64 40.28 -44.11 -79.40
N ALA A 65 41.39 -43.56 -79.89
CA ALA A 65 41.92 -42.26 -79.48
C ALA A 65 41.13 -41.10 -80.14
N MET A 66 40.86 -41.18 -81.44
CA MET A 66 40.08 -40.16 -82.15
C MET A 66 38.65 -40.04 -81.61
N THR A 67 37.94 -41.15 -81.45
CA THR A 67 36.54 -41.16 -80.96
C THR A 67 36.40 -40.62 -79.53
N LYS A 68 37.42 -40.77 -78.67
CA LYS A 68 37.45 -40.13 -77.34
C LYS A 68 37.44 -38.60 -77.42
N THR A 69 38.03 -38.01 -78.46
CA THR A 69 38.05 -36.55 -78.68
C THR A 69 36.78 -36.00 -79.34
N TRP A 70 35.88 -36.86 -79.84
CA TRP A 70 34.65 -36.42 -80.50
C TRP A 70 33.62 -35.93 -79.48
N GLU A 71 33.39 -34.62 -79.43
CA GLU A 71 32.41 -33.98 -78.52
C GLU A 71 30.99 -34.55 -78.66
N ASN A 72 30.61 -34.92 -79.88
CA ASN A 72 29.30 -35.50 -80.21
C ASN A 72 29.20 -37.02 -79.95
N SER A 73 30.24 -37.66 -79.40
CA SER A 73 30.13 -39.04 -78.91
C SER A 73 29.09 -39.12 -77.79
N VAL A 74 28.27 -40.18 -77.78
CA VAL A 74 27.23 -40.41 -76.77
C VAL A 74 27.82 -40.41 -75.35
N GLU A 75 29.06 -40.89 -75.18
CA GLU A 75 29.77 -40.85 -73.90
C GLU A 75 30.10 -39.42 -73.46
N ASN A 76 30.58 -38.57 -74.37
CA ASN A 76 30.98 -37.20 -74.05
C ASN A 76 29.75 -36.30 -73.85
N ILE A 77 28.66 -36.55 -74.58
CA ILE A 77 27.35 -35.92 -74.32
C ILE A 77 26.79 -36.32 -72.94
N ARG A 78 27.01 -37.56 -72.49
CA ARG A 78 26.63 -38.00 -71.13
C ARG A 78 27.49 -37.33 -70.06
N LYS A 79 28.81 -37.38 -70.18
CA LYS A 79 29.76 -36.71 -69.27
C LYS A 79 29.41 -35.23 -69.10
N ARG A 80 29.24 -34.48 -70.19
CA ARG A 80 28.86 -33.06 -70.13
C ARG A 80 27.53 -32.82 -69.43
N LYS A 81 26.52 -33.68 -69.66
CA LYS A 81 25.22 -33.59 -68.96
C LYS A 81 25.30 -33.98 -67.48
N GLU A 82 26.26 -34.81 -67.09
CA GLU A 82 26.53 -35.17 -65.70
C GLU A 82 27.32 -34.06 -64.99
N GLU A 83 28.33 -33.48 -65.64
CA GLU A 83 29.04 -32.28 -65.21
C GLU A 83 28.08 -31.08 -65.03
N GLU A 84 27.22 -30.80 -66.02
CA GLU A 84 26.16 -29.79 -65.93
C GLU A 84 25.19 -30.03 -64.76
N ARG A 85 24.95 -31.28 -64.36
CA ARG A 85 24.10 -31.64 -63.21
C ARG A 85 24.84 -31.45 -61.90
N LEU A 86 26.09 -31.91 -61.82
CA LEU A 86 26.95 -31.75 -60.64
C LEU A 86 27.19 -30.27 -60.34
N GLU A 87 27.42 -29.44 -61.36
CA GLU A 87 27.59 -27.99 -61.19
C GLU A 87 26.29 -27.31 -60.74
N LYS A 88 25.12 -27.74 -61.25
CA LYS A 88 23.81 -27.25 -60.75
C LYS A 88 23.58 -27.66 -59.30
N ILE A 89 23.98 -28.87 -58.89
CA ILE A 89 23.91 -29.33 -57.49
C ILE A 89 24.85 -28.50 -56.61
N ARG A 90 26.13 -28.35 -56.99
CA ARG A 90 27.12 -27.50 -56.31
C ARG A 90 26.61 -26.08 -56.12
N LEU A 91 26.09 -25.45 -57.17
CA LEU A 91 25.59 -24.07 -57.12
C LEU A 91 24.34 -23.94 -56.24
N LEU A 92 23.45 -24.94 -56.20
CA LEU A 92 22.31 -24.98 -55.28
C LEU A 92 22.76 -25.20 -53.82
N GLU A 93 23.78 -26.02 -53.58
CA GLU A 93 24.36 -26.24 -52.25
C GLU A 93 25.08 -24.98 -51.75
N GLU A 94 25.94 -24.37 -52.57
CA GLU A 94 26.55 -23.08 -52.29
C GLU A 94 25.52 -22.01 -51.96
N ASN A 95 24.40 -21.93 -52.69
CA ASN A 95 23.36 -20.95 -52.41
C ASN A 95 22.60 -21.25 -51.11
N LYS A 96 22.40 -22.53 -50.75
CA LYS A 96 21.88 -22.91 -49.42
C LYS A 96 22.85 -22.51 -48.30
N PHE A 97 24.16 -22.78 -48.46
CA PHE A 97 25.17 -22.38 -47.49
C PHE A 97 25.26 -20.85 -47.35
N LYS A 98 25.32 -20.11 -48.47
CA LYS A 98 25.31 -18.64 -48.48
C LYS A 98 24.06 -18.06 -47.79
N GLY A 99 22.89 -18.68 -47.98
CA GLY A 99 21.65 -18.34 -47.26
C GLY A 99 21.75 -18.62 -45.76
N PHE A 100 22.24 -19.80 -45.37
CA PHE A 100 22.43 -20.18 -43.96
C PHE A 100 23.43 -19.27 -43.23
N TYR A 101 24.55 -18.91 -43.86
CA TYR A 101 25.53 -17.99 -43.26
C TYR A 101 24.97 -16.58 -43.10
N LYS A 102 24.20 -16.06 -44.07
CA LYS A 102 23.48 -14.78 -43.91
C LYS A 102 22.50 -14.82 -42.74
N LEU A 103 21.68 -15.86 -42.65
CA LEU A 103 20.73 -16.04 -41.54
C LEU A 103 21.45 -16.15 -40.18
N ARG A 104 22.60 -16.84 -40.12
CA ARG A 104 23.47 -16.91 -38.93
C ARG A 104 23.98 -15.52 -38.50
N VAL A 105 24.44 -14.69 -39.45
CA VAL A 105 24.90 -13.33 -39.16
C VAL A 105 23.73 -12.47 -38.66
N GLU A 106 22.58 -12.50 -39.34
CA GLU A 106 21.38 -11.79 -38.88
C GLU A 106 20.91 -12.22 -37.49
N GLN A 107 20.97 -13.52 -37.18
CA GLN A 107 20.59 -14.04 -35.87
C GLN A 107 21.56 -13.60 -34.78
N GLU A 108 22.87 -13.62 -35.06
CA GLU A 108 23.89 -13.17 -34.11
C GLU A 108 23.84 -11.64 -33.91
N GLU A 109 23.57 -10.85 -34.95
CA GLU A 109 23.27 -9.42 -34.82
C GLU A 109 22.05 -9.17 -33.93
N LYS A 110 20.93 -9.87 -34.18
CA LYS A 110 19.69 -9.75 -33.37
C LYS A 110 19.97 -10.14 -31.91
N ARG A 111 20.74 -11.21 -31.68
CA ARG A 111 21.19 -11.65 -30.36
C ARG A 111 22.07 -10.62 -29.66
N GLN A 112 23.04 -10.01 -30.36
CA GLN A 112 23.91 -8.98 -29.81
C GLN A 112 23.14 -7.70 -29.46
N ARG A 113 22.15 -7.28 -30.28
CA ARG A 113 21.25 -6.16 -29.96
C ARG A 113 20.48 -6.43 -28.66
N ILE A 114 19.84 -7.60 -28.55
CA ILE A 114 19.11 -8.01 -27.34
C ILE A 114 20.03 -8.08 -26.11
N LEU A 115 21.24 -8.64 -26.24
CA LEU A 115 22.22 -8.68 -25.14
C LEU A 115 22.64 -7.28 -24.71
N ASN A 116 22.88 -6.36 -25.65
CA ASN A 116 23.23 -4.96 -25.35
C ASN A 116 22.07 -4.22 -24.66
N GLU A 117 20.83 -4.39 -25.13
CA GLU A 117 19.63 -3.83 -24.49
C GLU A 117 19.44 -4.36 -23.06
N VAL A 118 19.58 -5.68 -22.85
CA VAL A 118 19.49 -6.30 -21.52
C VAL A 118 20.62 -5.82 -20.61
N ASN A 119 21.85 -5.75 -21.10
CA ASN A 119 22.99 -5.22 -20.33
C ASN A 119 22.78 -3.75 -19.95
N GLN A 120 22.23 -2.92 -20.85
CA GLN A 120 21.90 -1.53 -20.55
C GLN A 120 20.76 -1.42 -19.53
N GLN A 121 19.74 -2.28 -19.59
CA GLN A 121 18.67 -2.35 -18.58
C GLN A 121 19.20 -2.79 -17.20
N ILE A 122 20.07 -3.80 -17.14
CA ILE A 122 20.70 -4.26 -15.89
C ILE A 122 21.55 -3.14 -15.29
N PHE A 123 22.39 -2.51 -16.11
CA PHE A 123 23.25 -1.38 -15.70
C PHE A 123 22.42 -0.22 -15.15
N THR A 124 21.45 0.30 -15.91
CA THR A 124 20.61 1.46 -15.49
C THR A 124 19.71 1.17 -14.29
N ARG A 125 19.42 -0.10 -13.98
CA ARG A 125 18.64 -0.54 -12.81
C ARG A 125 19.49 -0.89 -11.58
N SER A 126 20.82 -0.93 -11.69
CA SER A 126 21.73 -1.36 -10.62
C SER A 126 22.74 -0.26 -10.20
N GLY A 127 23.43 -0.52 -9.10
CA GLY A 127 24.52 0.32 -8.57
C GLY A 127 24.20 1.81 -8.51
N TYR A 128 25.20 2.62 -8.89
CA TYR A 128 25.09 4.07 -8.90
C TYR A 128 24.41 4.62 -10.16
N ALA A 129 24.30 3.86 -11.26
CA ALA A 129 23.53 4.28 -12.43
C ALA A 129 22.02 4.40 -12.09
N ARG A 130 21.51 3.51 -11.24
CA ARG A 130 20.19 3.66 -10.60
C ARG A 130 20.09 4.93 -9.74
N GLN A 131 21.14 5.25 -8.98
CA GLN A 131 21.18 6.48 -8.15
C GLN A 131 21.20 7.75 -9.01
N VAL A 132 21.93 7.75 -10.14
CA VAL A 132 21.90 8.82 -11.14
C VAL A 132 20.48 9.00 -11.72
N ASN A 133 19.76 7.91 -11.97
CA ASN A 133 18.38 7.97 -12.45
C ASN A 133 17.41 8.55 -11.39
N PHE A 134 17.56 8.17 -10.12
CA PHE A 134 16.81 8.81 -9.02
C PHE A 134 17.22 10.27 -8.78
N ALA A 135 18.48 10.62 -9.01
CA ALA A 135 18.96 11.99 -8.94
C ALA A 135 18.36 12.85 -10.06
N LEU A 136 18.28 12.33 -11.30
CA LEU A 136 17.61 12.98 -12.42
C LEU A 136 16.12 13.24 -12.13
N LEU A 137 15.40 12.24 -11.60
CA LEU A 137 14.02 12.42 -11.14
C LEU A 137 13.92 13.50 -10.04
N SER A 138 14.88 13.53 -9.11
CA SER A 138 14.95 14.56 -8.07
C SER A 138 15.21 15.96 -8.65
N CYS A 139 15.95 16.08 -9.75
CA CYS A 139 16.13 17.33 -10.49
C CYS A 139 14.81 17.82 -11.11
N GLU A 140 13.99 16.90 -11.65
CA GLU A 140 12.68 17.22 -12.24
C GLU A 140 11.69 17.68 -11.16
N VAL A 141 11.58 16.93 -10.05
CA VAL A 141 10.75 17.32 -8.88
C VAL A 141 11.18 18.68 -8.29
N LEU A 142 12.48 18.98 -8.21
CA LEU A 142 12.95 20.28 -7.74
C LEU A 142 12.55 21.44 -8.66
N LYS A 143 12.46 21.20 -9.98
CA LYS A 143 11.96 22.19 -10.95
C LYS A 143 10.45 22.39 -10.81
N GLU A 144 9.67 21.32 -10.69
CA GLU A 144 8.23 21.39 -10.41
C GLU A 144 7.95 22.17 -9.12
N GLN A 145 8.71 21.91 -8.05
CA GLN A 145 8.61 22.67 -6.79
C GLN A 145 8.96 24.15 -6.94
N SER A 146 9.84 24.55 -7.87
CA SER A 146 10.10 25.97 -8.14
C SER A 146 8.91 26.64 -8.82
N ILE A 147 8.34 25.99 -9.84
CA ILE A 147 7.14 26.47 -10.57
C ILE A 147 5.94 26.57 -9.62
N GLN A 148 5.75 25.56 -8.75
CA GLN A 148 4.70 25.58 -7.72
C GLN A 148 4.88 26.76 -6.75
N LYS A 149 6.12 27.08 -6.33
CA LYS A 149 6.41 28.21 -5.44
C LYS A 149 6.19 29.56 -6.11
N GLU A 150 6.41 29.66 -7.42
CA GLU A 150 6.11 30.86 -8.21
C GLU A 150 4.59 31.04 -8.36
N HIS A 151 3.85 29.98 -8.69
CA HIS A 151 2.38 30.01 -8.72
C HIS A 151 1.78 30.38 -7.35
N LEU A 152 2.34 29.86 -6.24
CA LEU A 152 1.90 30.21 -4.88
C LEU A 152 2.25 31.65 -4.47
N LYS A 153 3.20 32.32 -5.14
CA LYS A 153 3.37 33.78 -5.01
C LYS A 153 2.29 34.52 -5.79
N GLN A 154 2.08 34.15 -7.05
CA GLN A 154 1.07 34.75 -7.92
C GLN A 154 -0.35 34.69 -7.32
N LEU A 155 -0.72 33.56 -6.69
CA LEU A 155 -1.98 33.44 -5.95
C LEU A 155 -2.06 34.42 -4.78
N ARG A 156 -1.05 34.47 -3.88
CA ARG A 156 -1.05 35.46 -2.79
C ARG A 156 -1.09 36.90 -3.28
N GLU A 157 -0.39 37.20 -4.38
CA GLU A 157 -0.43 38.52 -5.03
C GLU A 157 -1.80 38.83 -5.68
N GLN A 158 -2.66 37.84 -5.89
CA GLN A 158 -4.06 38.02 -6.29
C GLN A 158 -4.97 38.13 -5.06
N ASP A 159 -4.79 37.27 -4.06
CA ASP A 159 -5.52 37.31 -2.78
C ASP A 159 -5.35 38.68 -2.08
N GLU A 160 -4.12 39.20 -2.01
CA GLU A 160 -3.81 40.52 -1.45
C GLU A 160 -4.47 41.68 -2.21
N LYS A 161 -4.67 41.53 -3.53
CA LYS A 161 -5.41 42.52 -4.34
C LYS A 161 -6.92 42.44 -4.09
N GLN A 162 -7.49 41.22 -4.05
CA GLN A 162 -8.90 41.01 -3.73
C GLN A 162 -9.24 41.55 -2.34
N ILE A 163 -8.43 41.26 -1.32
CA ILE A 163 -8.59 41.79 0.04
C ILE A 163 -8.49 43.33 0.06
N TRP A 164 -7.66 43.93 -0.81
CA TRP A 164 -7.57 45.39 -0.94
C TRP A 164 -8.82 45.99 -1.60
N GLU A 165 -9.34 45.37 -2.67
CA GLU A 165 -10.56 45.78 -3.38
C GLU A 165 -11.83 45.61 -2.51
N GLU A 166 -11.94 44.50 -1.78
CA GLU A 166 -12.98 44.28 -0.76
C GLU A 166 -12.90 45.35 0.35
N LYS A 167 -11.70 45.65 0.85
CA LYS A 167 -11.52 46.71 1.84
C LYS A 167 -11.90 48.09 1.30
N GLU A 168 -11.58 48.40 0.05
CA GLU A 168 -11.93 49.68 -0.57
C GLU A 168 -13.46 49.81 -0.77
N THR A 169 -14.13 48.73 -1.20
CA THR A 169 -15.60 48.70 -1.35
C THR A 169 -16.33 48.77 0.00
N ILE A 170 -15.84 48.09 1.03
CA ILE A 170 -16.36 48.21 2.42
C ILE A 170 -16.19 49.65 2.92
N MET A 171 -15.04 50.29 2.69
CA MET A 171 -14.81 51.69 3.09
C MET A 171 -15.76 52.65 2.39
N LYS A 172 -15.99 52.48 1.07
CA LYS A 172 -16.98 53.26 0.30
C LYS A 172 -18.39 53.08 0.86
N GLY A 173 -18.82 51.84 1.12
CA GLY A 173 -20.12 51.54 1.73
C GLY A 173 -20.31 52.19 3.11
N VAL A 174 -19.27 52.18 3.95
CA VAL A 174 -19.29 52.85 5.27
C VAL A 174 -19.30 54.38 5.16
N GLU A 175 -18.74 54.97 4.09
CA GLU A 175 -18.88 56.40 3.82
C GLU A 175 -20.28 56.76 3.31
N ASP A 176 -20.88 55.93 2.46
CA ASP A 176 -22.22 56.16 1.93
C ASP A 176 -23.30 55.97 3.01
N GLU A 177 -23.22 54.94 3.85
CA GLU A 177 -24.08 54.75 5.03
C GLU A 177 -24.03 55.97 5.98
N LYS A 178 -22.85 56.59 6.15
CA LYS A 178 -22.69 57.83 6.93
C LYS A 178 -23.36 59.03 6.26
N LYS A 179 -23.33 59.13 4.93
CA LYS A 179 -24.02 60.19 4.17
C LYS A 179 -25.54 60.03 4.32
N GLU A 180 -26.06 58.82 4.13
CA GLU A 180 -27.48 58.50 4.31
C GLU A 180 -27.96 58.82 5.73
N LYS A 181 -27.27 58.32 6.77
CA LYS A 181 -27.63 58.62 8.17
C LYS A 181 -27.55 60.11 8.50
N ALA A 182 -26.60 60.85 7.91
CA ALA A 182 -26.54 62.31 8.06
C ALA A 182 -27.69 63.03 7.34
N GLU A 183 -28.18 62.52 6.22
CA GLU A 183 -29.39 63.01 5.56
C GLU A 183 -30.67 62.68 6.32
N GLU A 184 -30.82 61.46 6.82
CA GLU A 184 -31.95 61.07 7.66
C GLU A 184 -32.03 61.94 8.92
N ALA A 185 -30.89 62.18 9.57
CA ALA A 185 -30.80 63.10 10.71
C ALA A 185 -31.24 64.53 10.35
N LYS A 186 -30.84 65.06 9.17
CA LYS A 186 -31.32 66.37 8.67
C LYS A 186 -32.84 66.35 8.45
N LYS A 187 -33.36 65.36 7.71
CA LYS A 187 -34.78 65.19 7.39
C LYS A 187 -35.64 65.05 8.66
N LEU A 188 -35.13 64.38 9.70
CA LEU A 188 -35.78 64.28 11.02
C LEU A 188 -35.74 65.60 11.79
N LEU A 189 -34.61 66.31 11.78
CA LEU A 189 -34.44 67.62 12.42
C LEU A 189 -35.37 68.67 11.78
N GLU A 190 -35.55 68.62 10.46
CA GLU A 190 -36.52 69.45 9.72
C GLU A 190 -37.97 69.13 10.09
N LYS A 191 -38.36 67.85 10.16
CA LYS A 191 -39.68 67.43 10.65
C LYS A 191 -39.93 67.91 12.09
N ASN A 192 -38.95 67.77 12.98
CA ASN A 192 -39.04 68.23 14.36
C ASN A 192 -39.13 69.75 14.47
N LYS A 193 -38.45 70.51 13.60
CA LYS A 193 -38.60 71.98 13.49
C LYS A 193 -40.00 72.37 13.05
N ALA A 194 -40.55 71.73 12.01
CA ALA A 194 -41.90 71.99 11.52
C ALA A 194 -42.94 71.73 12.62
N PHE A 195 -42.89 70.57 13.27
CA PHE A 195 -43.76 70.20 14.38
C PHE A 195 -43.62 71.15 15.58
N SER A 196 -42.40 71.63 15.89
CA SER A 196 -42.18 72.65 16.93
C SER A 196 -42.86 73.99 16.61
N VAL A 197 -42.87 74.41 15.34
CA VAL A 197 -43.58 75.62 14.89
C VAL A 197 -45.10 75.43 14.96
N GLU A 198 -45.62 74.25 14.65
CA GLU A 198 -47.04 73.93 14.80
C GLU A 198 -47.49 73.91 16.27
N LEU A 199 -46.70 73.29 17.15
CA LEU A 199 -46.94 73.29 18.60
C LEU A 199 -46.97 74.71 19.18
N LYS A 200 -46.05 75.60 18.74
CA LYS A 200 -46.08 77.01 19.15
C LYS A 200 -47.40 77.68 18.75
N LYS A 201 -47.81 77.59 17.48
CA LYS A 201 -49.10 78.13 17.01
C LYS A 201 -50.29 77.63 17.84
N ILE A 202 -50.28 76.35 18.25
CA ILE A 202 -51.33 75.77 19.11
C ILE A 202 -51.30 76.35 20.54
N ILE A 203 -50.11 76.60 21.10
CA ILE A 203 -49.93 77.25 22.41
C ILE A 203 -50.41 78.70 22.35
N ASP A 204 -49.98 79.46 21.35
CA ASP A 204 -50.34 80.87 21.15
C ASP A 204 -51.87 81.03 21.00
N GLN A 205 -52.52 80.15 20.20
CA GLN A 205 -53.98 80.11 20.06
C GLN A 205 -54.70 79.74 21.36
N LYS A 206 -54.12 78.89 22.21
CA LYS A 206 -54.68 78.58 23.54
C LYS A 206 -54.55 79.76 24.50
N GLN A 207 -53.41 80.45 24.51
CA GLN A 207 -53.20 81.64 25.33
C GLN A 207 -54.17 82.77 24.95
N PHE A 208 -54.28 83.09 23.66
CA PHE A 208 -55.21 84.10 23.15
C PHE A 208 -56.69 83.80 23.52
N LYS A 209 -57.11 82.53 23.45
CA LYS A 209 -58.43 82.11 23.93
C LYS A 209 -58.59 82.33 25.44
N GLN A 210 -57.63 81.91 26.26
CA GLN A 210 -57.68 82.11 27.71
C GLN A 210 -57.71 83.59 28.11
N GLU A 211 -57.01 84.48 27.38
CA GLU A 211 -57.08 85.93 27.63
C GLU A 211 -58.44 86.51 27.25
N LYS A 212 -59.01 86.11 26.12
CA LYS A 212 -60.38 86.51 25.74
C LYS A 212 -61.42 86.03 26.76
N ASP A 213 -61.32 84.78 27.22
CA ASP A 213 -62.22 84.19 28.20
C ASP A 213 -62.11 84.93 29.57
N LYS A 214 -60.90 85.30 30.00
CA LYS A 214 -60.69 86.14 31.19
C LYS A 214 -61.33 87.52 31.02
N LEU A 215 -61.12 88.17 29.87
CA LEU A 215 -61.69 89.49 29.57
C LEU A 215 -63.23 89.44 29.56
N GLU A 216 -63.83 88.37 29.04
CA GLU A 216 -65.28 88.16 29.07
C GLU A 216 -65.84 87.89 30.46
N LYS A 217 -65.10 87.19 31.34
CA LYS A 217 -65.50 87.01 32.74
C LYS A 217 -65.50 88.33 33.51
N ILE A 218 -64.42 89.10 33.43
CA ILE A 218 -64.31 90.44 34.05
C ILE A 218 -65.44 91.36 33.57
N LYS A 219 -65.83 91.27 32.29
CA LYS A 219 -66.97 92.04 31.72
C LYS A 219 -68.36 91.57 32.17
N ARG A 220 -68.52 90.35 32.69
CA ARG A 220 -69.75 89.85 33.33
C ARG A 220 -69.77 90.29 34.79
N GLU A 221 -68.71 89.96 35.52
CA GLU A 221 -68.51 90.37 36.93
C GLU A 221 -68.70 91.89 37.13
N ALA A 222 -68.21 92.73 36.20
CA ALA A 222 -68.42 94.17 36.23
C ALA A 222 -69.89 94.59 36.03
N LYS A 223 -70.69 93.86 35.24
CA LYS A 223 -72.14 94.11 35.08
C LYS A 223 -72.90 93.65 36.31
N ASP A 224 -72.62 92.44 36.79
CA ASP A 224 -73.29 91.83 37.93
C ASP A 224 -73.08 92.70 39.19
N ASN A 225 -71.88 93.26 39.37
CA ASN A 225 -71.58 94.23 40.44
C ASN A 225 -72.35 95.57 40.29
N ILE A 226 -72.55 96.07 39.06
CA ILE A 226 -73.36 97.28 38.81
C ILE A 226 -74.85 97.02 39.11
N GLU A 227 -75.35 95.82 38.82
CA GLU A 227 -76.73 95.40 39.09
C GLU A 227 -76.97 95.25 40.60
N ALA A 228 -76.07 94.56 41.32
CA ALA A 228 -76.11 94.44 42.77
C ALA A 228 -76.04 95.81 43.48
N ALA A 229 -75.21 96.73 42.98
CA ALA A 229 -75.11 98.10 43.51
C ALA A 229 -76.36 98.97 43.30
N LYS A 230 -77.28 98.59 42.40
CA LYS A 230 -78.63 99.21 42.31
C LYS A 230 -79.57 98.61 43.34
N GLN A 231 -79.62 97.28 43.43
CA GLN A 231 -80.50 96.57 44.36
C GLN A 231 -80.24 96.98 45.82
N ILE A 232 -78.97 97.20 46.20
CA ILE A 232 -78.62 97.71 47.53
C ILE A 232 -79.26 99.09 47.81
N LYS A 233 -79.25 100.01 46.84
CA LYS A 233 -79.86 101.34 47.01
C LYS A 233 -81.39 101.30 47.11
N GLU A 234 -82.03 100.47 46.30
CA GLU A 234 -83.48 100.24 46.38
C GLU A 234 -83.87 99.69 47.77
N ILE A 235 -83.06 98.81 48.35
CA ILE A 235 -83.24 98.30 49.72
C ILE A 235 -83.03 99.40 50.77
N GLU A 236 -82.01 100.27 50.61
CA GLU A 236 -81.76 101.41 51.52
C GLU A 236 -82.91 102.43 51.52
N GLU A 237 -83.47 102.75 50.35
CA GLU A 237 -84.63 103.65 50.21
C GLU A 237 -85.89 103.07 50.88
N ILE A 238 -86.14 101.77 50.73
CA ILE A 238 -87.23 101.06 51.44
C ILE A 238 -87.01 101.09 52.96
N TYR A 239 -85.78 100.91 53.44
CA TYR A 239 -85.44 100.98 54.87
C TYR A 239 -85.65 102.39 55.46
N GLU A 240 -85.32 103.45 54.72
CA GLU A 240 -85.62 104.85 55.06
C GLU A 240 -87.13 105.06 55.25
N GLU A 241 -87.95 104.60 54.30
CA GLU A 241 -89.41 104.70 54.42
C GLU A 241 -89.98 103.93 55.63
N GLU A 242 -89.56 102.68 55.83
CA GLU A 242 -89.96 101.88 56.98
C GLU A 242 -89.64 102.58 58.31
N LYS A 243 -88.46 103.18 58.40
CA LYS A 243 -87.99 103.91 59.59
C LYS A 243 -88.88 105.13 59.89
N ARG A 244 -89.27 105.90 58.87
CA ARG A 244 -90.24 107.01 59.00
C ARG A 244 -91.63 106.50 59.42
N LYS A 245 -92.12 105.44 58.79
CA LYS A 245 -93.42 104.79 59.11
C LYS A 245 -93.45 104.27 60.56
N LYS A 246 -92.35 103.70 61.06
CA LYS A 246 -92.20 103.25 62.46
C LYS A 246 -92.16 104.42 63.46
N GLN A 247 -91.44 105.51 63.15
CA GLN A 247 -91.42 106.71 64.01
C GLN A 247 -92.79 107.38 64.17
N LEU A 248 -93.64 107.37 63.14
CA LEU A 248 -95.01 107.89 63.22
C LEU A 248 -95.88 107.07 64.17
N LYS A 249 -95.84 105.73 64.07
CA LYS A 249 -96.60 104.83 64.98
C LYS A 249 -96.24 105.04 66.44
N ILE A 250 -94.95 105.14 66.77
CA ILE A 250 -94.46 105.37 68.14
C ILE A 250 -95.03 106.69 68.72
N LYS A 251 -95.18 107.75 67.90
CA LYS A 251 -95.78 109.02 68.35
C LYS A 251 -97.28 108.89 68.65
N GLU A 252 -98.02 108.08 67.90
CA GLU A 252 -99.43 107.80 68.20
C GLU A 252 -99.61 106.93 69.44
N GLU A 253 -98.76 105.91 69.61
CA GLU A 253 -98.76 105.02 70.76
C GLU A 253 -98.49 105.81 72.04
N VAL A 254 -97.46 106.66 72.08
CA VAL A 254 -97.14 107.54 73.23
C VAL A 254 -98.30 108.49 73.58
N ARG A 255 -99.12 108.92 72.60
CA ARG A 255 -100.31 109.74 72.89
C ARG A 255 -101.41 108.93 73.57
N LYS A 256 -101.73 107.75 73.03
CA LYS A 256 -102.70 106.80 73.60
C LYS A 256 -102.30 106.36 75.01
N ASP A 257 -101.01 106.12 75.24
CA ASP A 257 -100.44 105.75 76.54
C ASP A 257 -100.66 106.83 77.62
N LYS A 258 -100.58 108.11 77.22
CA LYS A 258 -100.81 109.25 78.12
C LYS A 258 -102.28 109.41 78.48
N GLU A 259 -103.17 109.21 77.51
CA GLU A 259 -104.63 109.18 77.69
C GLU A 259 -105.04 108.00 78.60
N GLN A 260 -104.47 106.81 78.39
CA GLN A 260 -104.73 105.63 79.22
C GLN A 260 -104.21 105.75 80.66
N LYS A 261 -103.05 106.38 80.90
CA LYS A 261 -102.50 106.57 82.25
C LYS A 261 -103.42 107.39 83.17
N GLN A 262 -104.05 108.44 82.64
CA GLN A 262 -105.03 109.25 83.41
C GLN A 262 -106.28 108.43 83.75
N LEU A 263 -106.74 107.56 82.84
CA LEU A 263 -107.85 106.64 83.10
C LEU A 263 -107.48 105.55 84.11
N ALA A 264 -106.22 105.12 84.13
CA ALA A 264 -105.69 104.10 85.03
C ALA A 264 -105.47 104.62 86.47
N GLU A 265 -105.07 105.88 86.67
CA GLU A 265 -105.02 106.49 88.01
C GLU A 265 -106.41 106.53 88.66
N PHE A 266 -107.44 106.91 87.90
CA PHE A 266 -108.82 106.91 88.37
C PHE A 266 -109.31 105.50 88.76
N LYS A 267 -108.90 104.46 88.03
CA LYS A 267 -109.20 103.06 88.39
C LYS A 267 -108.40 102.57 89.60
N ARG A 268 -107.12 102.90 89.71
CA ARG A 268 -106.25 102.46 90.83
C ARG A 268 -106.76 102.95 92.19
N ASN A 269 -107.28 104.18 92.26
CA ASN A 269 -107.89 104.70 93.49
C ASN A 269 -109.18 103.96 93.88
N LYS A 270 -109.77 103.17 92.97
CA LYS A 270 -110.88 102.25 93.22
C LYS A 270 -110.39 100.84 93.57
N GLU A 271 -109.51 100.28 92.75
CA GLU A 271 -108.92 98.93 92.93
C GLU A 271 -108.15 98.81 94.25
N ALA A 272 -107.54 99.90 94.75
CA ALA A 272 -106.92 99.94 96.08
C ALA A 272 -107.93 99.74 97.24
N SER A 273 -109.22 100.02 97.02
CA SER A 273 -110.31 99.73 97.98
C SER A 273 -110.87 98.31 97.85
N GLU A 274 -110.44 97.54 96.84
CA GLU A 274 -110.94 96.18 96.54
C GLU A 274 -109.85 95.11 96.77
N LEU A 275 -108.56 95.47 96.72
CA LEU A 275 -107.44 94.54 96.89
C LEU A 275 -107.18 94.12 98.35
N ASP A 276 -107.55 94.94 99.33
CA ASP A 276 -107.46 94.59 100.76
C ASP A 276 -108.35 93.38 101.12
N ASP A 277 -109.42 93.12 100.36
CA ASP A 277 -110.31 91.97 100.57
C ASP A 277 -109.72 90.64 100.03
N VAL A 278 -108.82 90.69 99.04
CA VAL A 278 -108.40 89.51 98.26
C VAL A 278 -107.18 88.78 98.84
N ILE A 279 -106.31 89.49 99.56
CA ILE A 279 -105.04 88.94 100.09
C ILE A 279 -105.24 87.78 101.10
N GLN A 280 -106.45 87.65 101.65
CA GLN A 280 -106.86 86.58 102.56
C GLN A 280 -106.75 85.14 101.98
N ILE A 281 -106.72 84.96 100.65
CA ILE A 281 -107.11 83.67 100.02
C ILE A 281 -105.94 82.74 99.61
N TYR A 282 -104.78 83.26 99.20
CA TYR A 282 -103.94 82.57 98.19
C TYR A 282 -102.82 81.60 98.67
N LYS A 283 -102.79 81.14 99.93
CA LYS A 283 -101.56 80.61 100.57
C LYS A 283 -101.24 79.10 100.42
N ASP A 284 -102.09 78.29 99.77
CA ASP A 284 -102.19 76.85 100.15
C ASP A 284 -101.64 75.76 99.17
N ALA A 285 -101.10 76.08 97.98
CA ALA A 285 -101.24 75.16 96.83
C ALA A 285 -100.01 74.39 96.21
N LYS A 286 -98.74 74.68 96.53
CA LYS A 286 -97.60 74.44 95.57
C LYS A 286 -96.56 73.38 95.98
N PHE A 287 -96.45 72.22 95.30
CA PHE A 287 -95.40 71.22 95.67
C PHE A 287 -94.88 70.14 94.65
N LYS A 288 -95.58 69.72 93.57
CA LYS A 288 -95.44 68.33 93.02
C LYS A 288 -95.23 68.23 91.47
N ILE A 289 -94.19 67.52 90.94
CA ILE A 289 -94.01 67.24 89.46
C ILE A 289 -93.33 65.89 89.05
N ASP A 290 -92.01 65.85 88.74
CA ASP A 290 -91.37 65.03 87.67
C ASP A 290 -90.42 63.88 88.17
N CYS A 291 -90.01 62.92 87.30
CA CYS A 291 -88.91 61.97 87.56
C CYS A 291 -88.14 61.40 86.31
N TYR A 292 -88.35 60.13 85.92
CA TYR A 292 -87.31 59.19 85.40
C TYR A 292 -86.84 59.33 83.93
N LYS A 293 -85.54 59.13 83.65
CA LYS A 293 -84.89 58.82 82.34
C LYS A 293 -83.51 58.14 82.59
N LYS A 294 -83.11 56.97 81.99
CA LYS A 294 -81.70 56.42 82.13
C LYS A 294 -81.11 55.20 81.33
N MET A 295 -81.83 54.43 80.47
CA MET A 295 -81.57 52.96 80.29
C MET A 295 -80.23 52.36 79.74
N LYS A 296 -80.11 51.90 78.47
CA LYS A 296 -79.27 50.71 78.09
C LYS A 296 -78.58 50.77 76.71
N GLU A 297 -77.29 50.39 76.63
CA GLU A 297 -76.37 50.70 75.50
C GLU A 297 -75.11 49.77 75.46
N LYS A 298 -75.19 48.45 75.14
CA LYS A 298 -74.10 47.52 75.59
C LYS A 298 -73.73 46.18 74.86
N GLU A 299 -74.09 45.92 73.60
CA GLU A 299 -74.21 44.50 73.11
C GLU A 299 -73.33 43.97 71.94
N LEU A 300 -72.44 44.72 71.27
CA LEU A 300 -72.15 44.45 69.84
C LEU A 300 -70.65 44.38 69.43
N GLN A 301 -69.88 43.32 69.77
CA GLN A 301 -68.41 43.34 69.55
C GLN A 301 -67.61 42.01 69.32
N ASP A 302 -68.20 40.86 68.95
CA ASP A 302 -67.63 39.54 69.35
C ASP A 302 -67.30 38.47 68.26
N LEU A 303 -66.78 38.81 67.05
CA LEU A 303 -66.49 37.80 65.98
C LEU A 303 -65.13 37.95 65.24
N LEU A 304 -64.38 36.84 65.06
CA LEU A 304 -62.99 36.78 64.57
C LEU A 304 -62.56 35.33 64.12
N LYS A 305 -61.55 35.20 63.21
CA LYS A 305 -60.81 33.96 62.74
C LYS A 305 -61.48 33.18 61.58
N ASP A 306 -60.81 32.57 60.58
CA ASP A 306 -59.86 31.43 60.67
C ASP A 306 -59.24 30.98 59.28
N ARG A 307 -58.20 30.09 59.28
CA ARG A 307 -57.62 29.21 58.19
C ARG A 307 -57.04 29.79 56.86
N SER A 308 -56.10 29.20 56.09
CA SER A 308 -54.84 28.38 56.28
C SER A 308 -54.64 27.05 55.46
N LYS A 309 -53.54 26.97 54.66
CA LYS A 309 -52.65 25.80 54.28
C LYS A 309 -52.92 24.81 53.09
N LEU A 310 -51.82 24.59 52.33
CA LEU A 310 -51.23 23.36 51.70
C LEU A 310 -51.73 22.68 50.38
N ALA A 311 -50.79 22.48 49.43
CA ALA A 311 -50.52 21.33 48.50
C ALA A 311 -49.59 21.85 47.35
N VAL A 312 -48.44 21.30 46.91
CA VAL A 312 -47.84 19.94 46.78
C VAL A 312 -48.33 19.13 45.57
N GLN A 313 -47.59 19.21 44.45
CA GLN A 313 -47.36 18.10 43.48
C GLN A 313 -46.33 18.50 42.41
N ASP A 314 -45.21 17.78 42.31
CA ASP A 314 -44.54 17.51 41.02
C ASP A 314 -43.57 16.31 41.15
N MET A 315 -43.67 15.30 40.27
CA MET A 315 -42.97 14.00 40.40
C MET A 315 -43.09 13.15 39.12
N ILE A 316 -42.06 13.07 38.26
CA ILE A 316 -42.14 12.28 37.00
C ILE A 316 -40.77 11.79 36.43
N ASN A 317 -40.58 10.45 36.40
CA ASN A 317 -39.89 9.58 35.38
C ASN A 317 -38.33 9.61 35.11
N ARG A 318 -37.60 8.56 34.60
CA ARG A 318 -37.74 7.05 34.46
C ARG A 318 -36.48 6.28 33.87
N ASN A 319 -36.25 5.00 34.30
CA ASN A 319 -35.67 3.76 33.60
C ASN A 319 -34.18 3.74 33.02
N ASN A 320 -33.44 2.65 32.60
CA ASN A 320 -33.37 1.14 32.72
C ASN A 320 -32.03 0.53 32.09
N ASN A 321 -31.77 -0.82 32.14
CA ASN A 321 -30.85 -1.74 31.30
C ASN A 321 -29.59 -2.40 31.96
N ARG A 322 -28.87 -3.49 31.47
CA ARG A 322 -29.14 -4.79 30.74
C ARG A 322 -27.84 -5.70 30.53
N GLU A 323 -27.98 -7.02 30.21
CA GLU A 323 -27.04 -8.04 29.56
C GLU A 323 -26.04 -8.98 30.37
N LYS A 324 -25.47 -10.10 29.79
CA LYS A 324 -25.32 -11.48 30.46
C LYS A 324 -24.21 -12.59 30.06
N THR A 325 -23.76 -13.48 31.02
CA THR A 325 -23.42 -15.00 31.08
C THR A 325 -22.31 -15.78 30.23
N TYR A 326 -21.78 -17.05 30.41
CA TYR A 326 -21.43 -18.12 31.47
C TYR A 326 -20.84 -19.51 30.87
N GLN A 327 -20.16 -20.47 31.62
CA GLN A 327 -20.09 -22.02 31.54
C GLN A 327 -18.73 -22.87 31.75
N GLU A 328 -18.75 -24.19 32.22
CA GLU A 328 -17.64 -25.19 32.61
C GLU A 328 -18.04 -26.77 32.67
N ILE A 329 -17.17 -27.84 33.00
CA ILE A 329 -17.39 -29.27 33.64
C ILE A 329 -16.68 -30.66 33.13
N CYS A 330 -16.61 -31.82 33.93
CA CYS A 330 -16.01 -33.27 33.80
C CYS A 330 -16.70 -34.45 34.71
N GLU A 331 -16.44 -35.81 34.97
CA GLU A 331 -15.78 -37.15 34.50
C GLU A 331 -16.12 -38.50 35.39
N GLU A 332 -15.51 -39.78 35.27
CA GLU A 332 -15.40 -41.06 36.19
C GLU A 332 -15.66 -42.62 35.70
N ILE A 333 -15.20 -43.77 36.38
CA ILE A 333 -15.13 -45.29 35.95
C ILE A 333 -14.94 -46.50 37.05
N ASP A 334 -15.35 -47.86 36.90
CA ASP A 334 -15.00 -49.16 37.73
C ASP A 334 -15.46 -50.66 37.24
N LEU A 335 -14.94 -51.90 37.71
CA LEU A 335 -15.31 -53.40 37.37
C LEU A 335 -14.80 -54.72 38.23
N PRO A 336 -15.50 -55.94 38.38
CA PRO A 336 -15.07 -57.29 39.08
C PRO A 336 -15.57 -58.80 38.64
N ASP A 337 -15.15 -60.01 39.23
CA ASP A 337 -15.58 -61.50 38.97
C ASP A 337 -15.16 -62.76 39.97
N MET A 338 -15.71 -64.06 39.95
CA MET A 338 -15.26 -65.39 40.65
C MET A 338 -16.05 -66.83 40.54
N GLN A 339 -15.51 -68.09 40.86
CA GLN A 339 -16.21 -69.51 40.88
C GLN A 339 -15.50 -70.88 41.43
N ALA A 340 -16.16 -72.07 41.83
CA ALA A 340 -15.61 -73.54 42.06
C ALA A 340 -16.47 -74.80 42.68
N ILE A 341 -16.19 -76.16 42.42
CA ILE A 341 -16.35 -77.53 43.18
C ILE A 341 -16.55 -78.88 42.33
N GLU A 342 -15.82 -80.02 42.56
CA GLU A 342 -16.13 -81.48 42.20
C GLU A 342 -15.06 -82.50 42.73
N ASN A 343 -15.29 -83.84 42.88
CA ASN A 343 -14.20 -84.84 42.67
C ASN A 343 -14.45 -86.36 42.34
N GLU A 344 -14.88 -87.24 43.27
CA GLU A 344 -14.52 -88.68 43.23
C GLU A 344 -15.62 -89.69 42.81
N GLN A 345 -15.30 -90.54 41.81
CA GLN A 345 -15.93 -91.84 41.48
C GLN A 345 -14.87 -92.94 41.22
N ARG A 346 -13.64 -92.79 41.74
CA ARG A 346 -12.41 -93.25 41.05
C ARG A 346 -12.10 -94.76 41.11
N ARG A 347 -12.34 -95.45 42.23
CA ARG A 347 -11.49 -96.59 42.65
C ARG A 347 -11.74 -97.98 42.04
N GLN A 348 -12.89 -98.24 41.38
CA GLN A 348 -13.13 -99.57 40.78
C GLN A 348 -12.51 -99.73 39.38
N LEU A 349 -12.13 -98.61 38.74
CA LEU A 349 -11.33 -98.62 37.51
C LEU A 349 -9.94 -99.23 37.75
N ASP A 350 -9.35 -98.96 38.92
CA ASP A 350 -7.95 -99.25 39.32
C ASP A 350 -7.49 -100.72 39.21
N ALA A 351 -8.39 -101.68 38.97
CA ALA A 351 -8.08 -103.10 38.90
C ALA A 351 -7.77 -103.57 37.47
N LYS A 352 -8.66 -103.33 36.49
CA LYS A 352 -8.39 -103.64 35.07
C LYS A 352 -7.22 -102.82 34.54
N ILE A 353 -7.23 -101.53 34.91
CA ILE A 353 -6.13 -100.58 34.73
C ILE A 353 -4.77 -101.19 35.04
N LYS A 354 -4.60 -102.13 35.99
CA LYS A 354 -3.29 -102.72 36.32
C LYS A 354 -2.77 -103.77 35.32
N GLN A 355 -3.63 -104.47 34.59
CA GLN A 355 -3.17 -105.36 33.51
C GLN A 355 -3.00 -104.57 32.22
N ASP A 356 -3.95 -103.69 31.91
CA ASP A 356 -3.86 -102.73 30.81
C ASP A 356 -2.54 -101.92 30.93
N ILE A 357 -2.23 -101.36 32.11
CA ILE A 357 -0.94 -100.69 32.42
C ILE A 357 0.29 -101.52 32.06
N ILE A 358 0.29 -102.86 32.21
CA ILE A 358 1.50 -103.66 31.96
C ILE A 358 1.73 -103.87 30.46
N GLU A 359 0.66 -104.00 29.68
CA GLU A 359 0.74 -104.14 28.22
C GLU A 359 0.92 -102.76 27.57
N ASP A 360 0.14 -101.76 28.00
CA ASP A 360 0.36 -100.35 27.70
C ASP A 360 1.78 -99.93 28.04
N ARG A 361 2.38 -100.35 29.17
CA ARG A 361 3.77 -100.00 29.51
C ARG A 361 4.78 -100.61 28.55
N LYS A 362 4.53 -101.81 28.00
CA LYS A 362 5.40 -102.40 26.98
C LYS A 362 5.27 -101.67 25.65
N VAL A 363 4.04 -101.39 25.20
CA VAL A 363 3.76 -100.61 23.99
C VAL A 363 4.34 -99.20 24.12
N PHE A 364 4.10 -98.53 25.25
CA PHE A 364 4.63 -97.21 25.59
C PHE A 364 6.17 -97.18 25.63
N LEU A 365 6.84 -98.24 26.12
CA LEU A 365 8.30 -98.31 26.11
C LEU A 365 8.85 -98.47 24.68
N ALA A 366 8.26 -99.34 23.86
CA ALA A 366 8.62 -99.47 22.45
C ALA A 366 8.32 -98.18 21.65
N GLU A 367 7.20 -97.52 21.93
CA GLU A 367 6.89 -96.19 21.40
C GLU A 367 7.87 -95.13 21.91
N GLU A 368 8.31 -95.17 23.17
CA GLU A 368 9.32 -94.26 23.71
C GLU A 368 10.66 -94.45 23.00
N GLU A 369 11.06 -95.67 22.68
CA GLU A 369 12.28 -95.94 21.90
C GLU A 369 12.15 -95.40 20.47
N ILE A 370 11.02 -95.64 19.80
CA ILE A 370 10.73 -95.07 18.47
C ILE A 370 10.65 -93.53 18.52
N LYS A 371 10.08 -92.94 19.58
CA LYS A 371 10.03 -91.48 19.80
C LYS A 371 11.44 -90.93 20.04
N LYS A 372 12.27 -91.57 20.86
CA LYS A 372 13.67 -91.19 21.11
C LYS A 372 14.53 -91.27 19.85
N LEU A 373 14.32 -92.27 18.99
CA LEU A 373 14.97 -92.37 17.69
C LEU A 373 14.54 -91.22 16.76
N LYS A 374 13.23 -90.98 16.61
CA LYS A 374 12.69 -89.85 15.83
C LYS A 374 13.16 -88.50 16.37
N GLU A 375 13.23 -88.32 17.69
CA GLU A 375 13.81 -87.13 18.32
C GLU A 375 15.28 -86.96 17.98
N GLN A 376 16.08 -88.03 17.94
CA GLN A 376 17.49 -87.94 17.53
C GLN A 376 17.63 -87.59 16.04
N GLU A 377 16.74 -88.08 15.18
CA GLU A 377 16.70 -87.70 13.76
C GLU A 377 16.26 -86.24 13.57
N ILE A 378 15.22 -85.79 14.28
CA ILE A 378 14.79 -84.39 14.32
C ILE A 378 15.92 -83.50 14.83
N LYS A 379 16.60 -83.85 15.93
CA LYS A 379 17.74 -83.09 16.47
C LYS A 379 18.90 -83.02 15.47
N LYS A 380 19.22 -84.11 14.75
CA LYS A 380 20.21 -84.10 13.65
C LYS A 380 19.78 -83.16 12.51
N TRP A 381 18.51 -83.19 12.12
CA TRP A 381 17.94 -82.36 11.05
C TRP A 381 17.90 -80.87 11.44
N GLU A 382 17.50 -80.55 12.67
CA GLU A 382 17.58 -79.20 13.24
C GLU A 382 19.02 -78.68 13.26
N ILE A 383 19.98 -79.48 13.70
CA ILE A 383 21.40 -79.10 13.73
C ILE A 383 21.92 -78.83 12.30
N LEU A 384 21.61 -79.71 11.33
CA LEU A 384 21.97 -79.51 9.93
C LEU A 384 21.32 -78.25 9.33
N ASN A 385 20.07 -77.96 9.69
CA ASN A 385 19.41 -76.74 9.24
C ASN A 385 19.97 -75.49 9.90
N ARG A 386 20.34 -75.54 11.19
CA ARG A 386 21.04 -74.43 11.87
C ARG A 386 22.38 -74.11 11.20
N PHE A 387 23.19 -75.12 10.87
CA PHE A 387 24.42 -74.89 10.12
C PHE A 387 24.17 -74.23 8.75
N LYS A 388 23.18 -74.70 8.00
CA LYS A 388 22.79 -74.07 6.72
C LYS A 388 22.30 -72.62 6.90
N THR A 389 21.49 -72.33 7.92
CA THR A 389 21.05 -70.95 8.18
C THR A 389 22.19 -70.07 8.64
N ASP A 390 23.15 -70.60 9.41
CA ASP A 390 24.35 -69.88 9.83
C ASP A 390 25.28 -69.58 8.64
N GLU A 391 25.44 -70.52 7.71
CA GLU A 391 26.19 -70.34 6.46
C GLU A 391 25.54 -69.25 5.60
N VAL A 392 24.25 -69.36 5.29
CA VAL A 392 23.50 -68.35 4.53
C VAL A 392 23.50 -66.99 5.23
N THR A 393 23.44 -66.95 6.56
CA THR A 393 23.50 -65.70 7.34
C THR A 393 24.89 -65.07 7.28
N LYS A 394 25.97 -65.86 7.35
CA LYS A 394 27.35 -65.37 7.18
C LYS A 394 27.56 -64.82 5.77
N GLU A 395 27.14 -65.54 4.73
CA GLU A 395 27.20 -65.06 3.35
C GLU A 395 26.40 -63.76 3.16
N TYR A 396 25.21 -63.67 3.74
CA TYR A 396 24.39 -62.45 3.71
C TYR A 396 25.10 -61.27 4.40
N VAL A 397 25.62 -61.46 5.62
CA VAL A 397 26.34 -60.42 6.37
C VAL A 397 27.61 -59.98 5.66
N GLU A 398 28.38 -60.92 5.11
CA GLU A 398 29.56 -60.60 4.30
C GLU A 398 29.19 -59.79 3.05
N ASN A 399 28.17 -60.22 2.31
CA ASN A 399 27.78 -59.58 1.06
C ASN A 399 27.10 -58.22 1.30
N TYR A 400 26.40 -58.06 2.44
CA TYR A 400 25.93 -56.76 2.91
C TYR A 400 27.12 -55.84 3.24
N GLY A 401 28.09 -56.32 4.04
CA GLY A 401 29.28 -55.54 4.39
C GLY A 401 30.22 -55.22 3.21
N LYS A 402 30.21 -56.02 2.13
CA LYS A 402 30.86 -55.71 0.85
C LYS A 402 30.15 -54.55 0.15
N LYS A 403 28.82 -54.64 -0.03
CA LYS A 403 27.99 -53.57 -0.63
C LYS A 403 28.05 -52.25 0.15
N GLU A 404 28.06 -52.30 1.48
CA GLU A 404 28.18 -51.11 2.33
C GLU A 404 29.53 -50.41 2.11
N LYS A 405 30.64 -51.16 2.05
CA LYS A 405 31.97 -50.62 1.71
C LYS A 405 32.02 -50.04 0.30
N GLU A 406 31.40 -50.70 -0.68
CA GLU A 406 31.29 -50.19 -2.06
C GLU A 406 30.51 -48.86 -2.09
N MET A 407 29.38 -48.76 -1.41
CA MET A 407 28.60 -47.52 -1.29
C MET A 407 29.39 -46.40 -0.61
N VAL A 408 30.13 -46.69 0.47
CA VAL A 408 31.01 -45.71 1.14
C VAL A 408 32.14 -45.26 0.22
N LEU A 409 32.72 -46.14 -0.61
CA LEU A 409 33.75 -45.79 -1.58
C LEU A 409 33.19 -44.95 -2.74
N LEU A 410 32.00 -45.26 -3.25
CA LEU A 410 31.30 -44.47 -4.26
C LEU A 410 30.96 -43.07 -3.74
N TYR A 411 30.39 -42.98 -2.54
CA TYR A 411 30.09 -41.70 -1.89
C TYR A 411 31.36 -40.86 -1.64
N ARG A 412 32.46 -41.50 -1.23
CA ARG A 412 33.75 -40.84 -1.08
C ARG A 412 34.31 -40.30 -2.40
N LYS A 413 34.10 -40.98 -3.54
CA LYS A 413 34.49 -40.47 -4.87
C LYS A 413 33.69 -39.23 -5.23
N ALA A 414 32.35 -39.30 -5.12
CA ALA A 414 31.47 -38.16 -5.40
C ALA A 414 31.80 -36.92 -4.54
N LEU A 415 32.16 -37.11 -3.26
CA LEU A 415 32.63 -36.00 -2.40
C LEU A 415 33.97 -35.41 -2.86
N LEU A 416 34.90 -36.23 -3.36
CA LEU A 416 36.18 -35.75 -3.90
C LEU A 416 35.99 -34.99 -5.23
N GLU A 417 35.13 -35.49 -6.10
CA GLU A 417 34.73 -34.84 -7.36
C GLU A 417 34.09 -33.47 -7.08
N GLN A 418 33.13 -33.40 -6.14
CA GLN A 418 32.55 -32.12 -5.68
C GLN A 418 33.59 -31.18 -5.04
N MET A 419 34.56 -31.71 -4.29
CA MET A 419 35.65 -30.91 -3.75
C MET A 419 36.59 -30.36 -4.84
N GLU A 420 36.76 -31.07 -5.97
CA GLU A 420 37.58 -30.61 -7.09
C GLU A 420 36.85 -29.60 -7.97
N GLU A 421 35.57 -29.85 -8.28
CA GLU A 421 34.70 -28.84 -8.89
C GLU A 421 34.70 -27.52 -8.10
N ASN A 422 34.58 -27.59 -6.77
CA ASN A 422 34.50 -26.39 -5.95
C ASN A 422 35.85 -25.66 -5.83
N LYS A 423 36.98 -26.39 -5.84
CA LYS A 423 38.32 -25.77 -5.98
C LYS A 423 38.46 -25.07 -7.33
N GLU A 424 37.90 -25.65 -8.40
CA GLU A 424 37.99 -25.12 -9.75
C GLU A 424 37.14 -23.87 -9.94
N LYS A 425 35.89 -23.87 -9.44
CA LYS A 425 35.05 -22.66 -9.36
C LYS A 425 35.77 -21.54 -8.60
N ILE A 426 36.36 -21.86 -7.44
CA ILE A 426 37.15 -20.92 -6.62
C ILE A 426 38.47 -20.47 -7.29
N ARG A 427 38.98 -21.17 -8.31
CA ARG A 427 40.07 -20.68 -9.17
C ARG A 427 39.52 -19.70 -10.21
N GLN A 428 38.49 -20.12 -10.94
CA GLN A 428 37.87 -19.31 -11.99
C GLN A 428 37.34 -17.97 -11.45
N GLU A 429 36.63 -17.96 -10.32
CA GLU A 429 36.19 -16.75 -9.61
C GLU A 429 37.36 -15.79 -9.30
N LYS A 430 38.54 -16.30 -8.93
CA LYS A 430 39.71 -15.48 -8.61
C LYS A 430 40.46 -14.99 -9.84
N GLU A 431 40.48 -15.79 -10.90
CA GLU A 431 41.05 -15.38 -12.18
C GLU A 431 40.16 -14.30 -12.82
N GLU A 432 38.84 -14.43 -12.74
CA GLU A 432 37.87 -13.39 -13.11
C GLU A 432 38.02 -12.12 -12.24
N GLU A 433 38.11 -12.22 -10.90
CA GLU A 433 38.39 -11.07 -10.02
C GLU A 433 39.74 -10.36 -10.35
N CYS A 434 40.70 -11.07 -10.93
CA CYS A 434 42.00 -10.51 -11.34
C CYS A 434 42.03 -9.97 -12.77
N LEU A 435 41.13 -10.43 -13.65
CA LEU A 435 41.00 -10.01 -15.06
C LEU A 435 39.96 -8.90 -15.26
N HIS A 436 39.02 -8.73 -14.33
CA HIS A 436 37.99 -7.69 -14.41
C HIS A 436 38.59 -6.28 -14.29
N ASP A 437 38.65 -5.56 -15.42
CA ASP A 437 39.15 -4.18 -15.43
C ASP A 437 38.09 -3.18 -14.97
N PHE A 438 38.11 -2.90 -13.66
CA PHE A 438 37.31 -1.88 -13.01
C PHE A 438 37.41 -0.49 -13.69
N ALA A 439 38.49 -0.19 -14.42
CA ALA A 439 38.63 1.08 -15.13
C ALA A 439 37.64 1.23 -16.30
N GLU A 440 37.25 0.14 -16.96
CA GLU A 440 36.24 0.18 -18.03
C GLU A 440 34.84 0.49 -17.48
N ASP A 441 34.45 -0.14 -16.37
CA ASP A 441 33.16 0.13 -15.72
C ASP A 441 33.13 1.50 -15.02
N ASP A 442 34.24 1.97 -14.43
CA ASP A 442 34.39 3.36 -13.94
C ASP A 442 34.20 4.36 -15.10
N ALA A 443 34.82 4.12 -16.26
CA ALA A 443 34.67 4.97 -17.44
C ALA A 443 33.24 4.93 -18.03
N LYS A 444 32.60 3.77 -18.03
CA LYS A 444 31.23 3.54 -18.49
C LYS A 444 30.19 4.20 -17.57
N PHE A 445 30.37 4.13 -16.25
CA PHE A 445 29.57 4.91 -15.31
C PHE A 445 29.75 6.43 -15.51
N LEU A 446 31.00 6.91 -15.59
CA LEU A 446 31.26 8.33 -15.73
C LEU A 446 30.74 8.90 -17.07
N LYS A 447 30.77 8.13 -18.17
CA LYS A 447 30.09 8.49 -19.43
C LYS A 447 28.58 8.66 -19.22
N TYR A 448 27.90 7.64 -18.71
CA TYR A 448 26.45 7.68 -18.45
C TYR A 448 26.04 8.82 -17.50
N ALA A 449 26.83 9.06 -16.45
CA ALA A 449 26.58 10.13 -15.48
C ALA A 449 26.79 11.53 -16.08
N ASN A 450 27.71 11.68 -17.04
CA ASN A 450 27.89 12.93 -17.79
C ASN A 450 26.77 13.14 -18.84
N GLU A 451 26.37 12.09 -19.57
CA GLU A 451 25.26 12.12 -20.53
C GLU A 451 23.94 12.53 -19.87
N THR A 452 23.60 11.93 -18.73
CA THR A 452 22.41 12.29 -17.94
C THR A 452 22.49 13.69 -17.35
N LEU A 453 23.68 14.16 -16.95
CA LEU A 453 23.92 15.54 -16.51
C LEU A 453 23.77 16.55 -17.67
N GLU A 454 24.18 16.20 -18.89
CA GLU A 454 23.89 16.99 -20.09
C GLU A 454 22.38 17.03 -20.41
N ILE A 455 21.67 15.92 -20.30
CA ILE A 455 20.21 15.87 -20.49
C ILE A 455 19.52 16.78 -19.46
N ALA A 456 19.97 16.75 -18.20
CA ALA A 456 19.48 17.65 -17.15
C ALA A 456 19.75 19.13 -17.48
N LYS A 457 20.94 19.49 -17.97
CA LYS A 457 21.26 20.85 -18.45
C LYS A 457 20.37 21.27 -19.63
N LYS A 458 20.21 20.42 -20.63
CA LYS A 458 19.37 20.66 -21.83
C LYS A 458 17.89 20.88 -21.47
N LYS A 459 17.39 20.18 -20.42
CA LYS A 459 16.05 20.38 -19.83
C LYS A 459 15.95 21.59 -18.87
N CYS A 460 17.04 22.33 -18.62
CA CYS A 460 17.15 23.37 -17.60
C CYS A 460 16.71 22.87 -16.20
N LEU A 461 17.21 21.70 -15.78
CA LEU A 461 16.99 21.16 -14.43
C LEU A 461 18.15 21.52 -13.50
N PRO A 462 17.93 21.64 -12.18
CA PRO A 462 18.99 21.84 -11.19
C PRO A 462 19.87 20.58 -11.05
N THR A 463 21.08 20.60 -11.61
CA THR A 463 22.01 19.44 -11.72
C THR A 463 22.57 18.90 -10.40
N LYS A 464 22.44 19.65 -9.30
CA LYS A 464 23.07 19.38 -7.99
C LYS A 464 22.89 17.93 -7.47
N PRO A 465 21.72 17.27 -7.56
CA PRO A 465 21.58 15.87 -7.16
C PRO A 465 22.48 14.90 -7.95
N ILE A 466 22.56 15.06 -9.27
CA ILE A 466 23.38 14.18 -10.13
C ILE A 466 24.87 14.39 -9.81
N GLU A 467 25.29 15.64 -9.63
CA GLU A 467 26.65 15.96 -9.20
C GLU A 467 27.02 15.37 -7.83
N GLN A 468 26.06 15.26 -6.91
CA GLN A 468 26.29 14.60 -5.61
C GLN A 468 26.53 13.10 -5.78
N VAL A 469 25.77 12.41 -6.62
CA VAL A 469 26.00 10.98 -6.93
C VAL A 469 27.35 10.77 -7.62
N ILE A 470 27.74 11.63 -8.57
CA ILE A 470 29.07 11.57 -9.22
C ILE A 470 30.19 11.78 -8.18
N LYS A 471 30.05 12.75 -7.29
CA LYS A 471 31.03 13.01 -6.21
C LYS A 471 31.11 11.85 -5.22
N GLN A 472 29.99 11.19 -4.91
CA GLN A 472 29.97 10.00 -4.06
C GLN A 472 30.65 8.81 -4.73
N TYR A 473 30.33 8.52 -5.99
CA TYR A 473 30.97 7.46 -6.78
C TYR A 473 32.49 7.61 -6.81
N LYS A 474 32.98 8.81 -7.19
CA LYS A 474 34.42 9.08 -7.26
C LYS A 474 35.09 8.98 -5.89
N LYS A 475 34.39 9.31 -4.79
CA LYS A 475 34.92 9.14 -3.43
C LYS A 475 35.04 7.67 -3.03
N GLU A 476 34.04 6.85 -3.37
CA GLU A 476 33.97 5.44 -2.94
C GLU A 476 34.87 4.52 -3.78
N ASN A 477 35.09 4.84 -5.07
CA ASN A 477 36.04 4.13 -5.95
C ASN A 477 37.47 4.71 -5.95
N PHE A 478 37.74 5.75 -5.14
CA PHE A 478 39.04 6.44 -5.07
C PHE A 478 39.49 7.07 -6.40
N LEU A 479 38.55 7.72 -7.12
CA LEU A 479 38.73 8.50 -8.35
C LEU A 479 38.69 10.02 -8.10
N LEU A 480 38.84 10.44 -6.85
CA LEU A 480 39.15 11.81 -6.47
C LEU A 480 40.64 11.87 -6.14
N ASP A 481 41.39 12.69 -6.87
CA ASP A 481 42.71 13.10 -6.45
C ASP A 481 42.58 13.85 -5.12
N THR A 482 43.11 13.27 -4.05
CA THR A 482 43.13 13.92 -2.74
C THR A 482 44.29 14.90 -2.69
N ASP A 483 44.04 16.15 -3.09
CA ASP A 483 44.93 17.30 -2.90
C ASP A 483 45.07 17.69 -1.41
N GLN A 484 45.45 16.71 -0.58
CA GLN A 484 45.88 16.89 0.79
C GLN A 484 47.05 15.95 1.06
N THR A 485 48.20 16.56 1.36
CA THR A 485 49.48 15.90 1.62
C THR A 485 49.47 15.11 2.93
N ASN A 486 48.81 13.95 2.92
CA ASN A 486 48.99 12.94 3.96
C ASN A 486 50.34 12.23 3.76
N THR A 487 51.42 12.93 4.10
CA THR A 487 52.75 12.33 4.27
C THR A 487 52.64 11.15 5.22
N CYS A 488 52.93 9.95 4.72
CA CYS A 488 52.87 8.74 5.54
C CYS A 488 53.89 8.84 6.67
N HIS A 489 53.43 9.19 7.88
CA HIS A 489 54.26 9.21 9.06
C HIS A 489 54.75 7.79 9.38
N LYS A 490 55.99 7.51 8.97
CA LYS A 490 56.77 6.36 9.42
C LYS A 490 57.08 6.51 10.91
N ASN A 491 56.11 6.26 11.77
CA ASN A 491 56.28 5.92 13.20
C ASN A 491 54.91 5.64 13.84
N ASP A 492 54.49 4.37 13.87
CA ASP A 492 53.93 3.75 15.09
C ASP A 492 53.80 2.22 14.95
N ALA A 493 54.91 1.51 15.17
CA ALA A 493 54.97 0.05 15.08
C ALA A 493 54.42 -0.63 16.37
N LYS A 494 53.16 -0.36 16.73
CA LYS A 494 52.48 -1.01 17.87
C LYS A 494 51.39 -1.98 17.41
N LYS A 495 51.62 -3.27 17.71
CA LYS A 495 50.80 -4.41 17.30
C LYS A 495 49.34 -4.26 17.78
N THR A 496 48.40 -4.14 16.86
CA THR A 496 46.99 -4.51 17.10
C THR A 496 46.51 -5.47 16.03
N GLN A 497 46.16 -6.70 16.42
CA GLN A 497 45.66 -7.72 15.50
C GLN A 497 44.19 -7.46 15.18
N LYS A 498 43.92 -6.65 14.15
CA LYS A 498 42.61 -6.62 13.49
C LYS A 498 42.76 -7.00 12.03
N LYS A 499 42.43 -8.27 11.73
CA LYS A 499 42.15 -8.72 10.36
C LYS A 499 40.96 -7.90 9.81
N ASN A 500 40.82 -7.86 8.48
CA ASN A 500 39.76 -7.17 7.75
C ASN A 500 39.93 -5.63 7.61
N ARG A 501 41.07 -5.20 7.05
CA ARG A 501 41.15 -3.98 6.21
C ARG A 501 41.84 -4.33 4.90
N LYS A 502 41.29 -3.90 3.75
CA LYS A 502 41.97 -4.02 2.44
C LYS A 502 43.24 -3.14 2.45
N PRO A 503 44.35 -3.56 1.84
CA PRO A 503 45.61 -2.81 1.88
C PRO A 503 45.55 -1.50 1.07
N CYS A 504 46.40 -0.54 1.44
CA CYS A 504 46.52 0.74 0.76
C CYS A 504 47.05 0.58 -0.69
N LYS A 505 46.44 1.26 -1.67
CA LYS A 505 46.95 1.34 -3.05
C LYS A 505 48.39 1.90 -3.13
N CYS A 506 48.85 2.62 -2.11
CA CYS A 506 50.23 3.11 -1.97
C CYS A 506 51.32 2.02 -1.94
N CYS A 507 50.95 0.74 -1.82
CA CYS A 507 51.87 -0.40 -1.87
C CYS A 507 51.74 -1.27 -3.14
N ARG A 508 51.02 -0.82 -4.20
CA ARG A 508 51.08 -1.50 -5.50
C ARG A 508 52.42 -1.18 -6.19
N PRO A 509 53.21 -2.17 -6.64
CA PRO A 509 54.31 -1.89 -7.54
C PRO A 509 53.75 -1.34 -8.86
N LYS A 510 54.31 -0.25 -9.36
CA LYS A 510 54.16 0.09 -10.77
C LYS A 510 54.90 -0.98 -11.57
N LYS A 511 54.23 -1.59 -12.55
CA LYS A 511 54.93 -2.14 -13.70
C LYS A 511 55.17 -1.00 -14.67
N GLU A 512 56.37 -1.01 -15.25
CA GLU A 512 56.72 -0.24 -16.45
C GLU A 512 56.22 -0.98 -17.70
#